data_AF-A0A3G9ITI3-F1
#
_entry.id   AF-A0A3G9ITI3-F1
#
_cell.length_a   1.000
_cell.length_b   1.000
_cell.length_c   1.000
_cell.angle_alpha   90.00
_cell.angle_beta   90.00
_cell.angle_gamma   90.00
#
_symmetry.space_group_name_H-M   'P 1'
#
loop_
_entity.id
_entity.type
_entity.pdbx_description
1 polymer ?
#
loop_
_entity_poly.entity_id
_entity_poly.type
_entity_poly.pdbx_seq_one_letter_code
_entity_poly.pdbx_strand_id
1 'polypeptide(L)'
;MTVKPFGVQIIQGLQHWAILQQQQGFGTINLSGTWSSLTDVIADQACIYARVVKEDGSGAVIPWMRCAMGDADTWSMSMKGIPTGGLYRIETCLRLDEQQPMELATRGDMVHHLAVGDIWVIGGQSNATGYGRGAVYDPPEMGVHLLRHNGKWDLATHPFNESTQSVQMLNGEPVNPGHSPYLAFAKLIKSETGTPIGLLQTALGGSPLERWNPGEIGDLYRNMMDVIQSSGGKVKGMLWYQGCSDCDTLNAPTYYDRFASMVDHWRKDMENDELPVLTVQLNRYAGYADGEEGNRCWGKVREAQRLAAMQIKHVYVVPSLDSPLSDIIHNSPAGNLLIGGRLARAALAELYGKLVSHRAPNVIKAELGSRTSEGNQTVVLEFENVTGELFAIGPGESVFAIDDEKGLEAIAHWRIVNNNQVELILPRPIEGDAVVHGAYEANPTAFPILDTGTHMPMLAFYGVKII
;
A
#
# COMPACT_ATOMS: atom_id res chain seq x y z
N MET A 1 14.63 -43.55 -22.13
CA MET A 1 14.05 -42.79 -23.27
C MET A 1 13.39 -41.55 -22.70
N THR A 2 13.92 -40.37 -22.99
CA THR A 2 13.26 -39.11 -22.61
C THR A 2 12.12 -38.90 -23.60
N VAL A 3 10.87 -39.06 -23.15
CA VAL A 3 9.70 -38.77 -23.97
C VAL A 3 9.71 -37.27 -24.24
N LYS A 4 9.78 -36.85 -25.51
CA LYS A 4 9.67 -35.44 -25.86
C LYS A 4 8.28 -34.92 -25.45
N PRO A 5 8.17 -33.69 -24.93
CA PRO A 5 6.87 -33.04 -24.78
C PRO A 5 6.13 -33.07 -26.13
N PHE A 6 4.80 -33.22 -26.08
CA PHE A 6 3.92 -33.16 -27.25
C PHE A 6 2.63 -32.45 -26.85
N GLY A 7 2.02 -31.75 -27.80
CA GLY A 7 0.93 -30.81 -27.59
C GLY A 7 1.42 -29.37 -27.59
N VAL A 8 0.62 -28.47 -27.02
CA VAL A 8 0.94 -27.04 -26.91
C VAL A 8 1.73 -26.76 -25.65
N GLN A 9 2.80 -25.99 -25.76
CA GLN A 9 3.56 -25.47 -24.63
C GLN A 9 3.43 -23.94 -24.57
N ILE A 10 3.19 -23.39 -23.38
CA ILE A 10 3.23 -21.94 -23.13
C ILE A 10 4.64 -21.58 -22.70
N ILE A 11 5.31 -20.70 -23.45
CA ILE A 11 6.68 -20.24 -23.16
C ILE A 11 6.66 -18.83 -22.55
N GLN A 12 5.77 -17.97 -23.02
CA GLN A 12 5.55 -16.63 -22.46
C GLN A 12 4.07 -16.44 -22.17
N GLY A 13 3.77 -15.90 -21.00
CA GLY A 13 2.41 -15.70 -20.54
C GLY A 13 2.33 -15.50 -19.03
N LEU A 14 1.13 -15.65 -18.50
CA LEU A 14 0.88 -15.56 -17.08
C LEU A 14 1.34 -16.80 -16.34
N GLN A 15 1.74 -16.60 -15.09
CA GLN A 15 2.04 -17.66 -14.15
C GLN A 15 0.75 -18.11 -13.45
N HIS A 16 0.75 -19.30 -12.86
CA HIS A 16 -0.29 -19.67 -11.90
C HIS A 16 -0.44 -18.58 -10.84
N TRP A 17 -1.66 -18.36 -10.33
CA TRP A 17 -1.97 -17.34 -9.31
C TRP A 17 -1.77 -15.88 -9.76
N ALA A 18 -1.38 -15.61 -11.00
CA ALA A 18 -1.17 -14.23 -11.43
C ALA A 18 -2.48 -13.41 -11.40
N ILE A 19 -2.38 -12.18 -10.89
CA ILE A 19 -3.41 -11.15 -11.02
C ILE A 19 -3.01 -10.25 -12.20
N LEU A 20 -3.93 -10.00 -13.12
CA LEU A 20 -3.77 -8.97 -14.14
C LEU A 20 -4.41 -7.67 -13.66
N GLN A 21 -3.70 -6.55 -13.80
CA GLN A 21 -4.27 -5.23 -13.57
C GLN A 21 -5.40 -4.96 -14.57
N GLN A 22 -6.61 -4.79 -14.05
CA GLN A 22 -7.79 -4.45 -14.83
C GLN A 22 -7.71 -3.00 -15.34
N GLN A 23 -8.29 -2.78 -16.50
CA GLN A 23 -8.55 -1.47 -17.08
C GLN A 23 -10.04 -1.41 -17.45
N GLN A 24 -10.77 -0.49 -16.81
CA GLN A 24 -12.22 -0.30 -17.03
C GLN A 24 -13.04 -1.60 -16.84
N GLY A 25 -12.64 -2.42 -15.88
CA GLY A 25 -13.33 -3.66 -15.54
C GLY A 25 -12.88 -4.88 -16.36
N PHE A 26 -11.88 -4.75 -17.23
CA PHE A 26 -11.42 -5.86 -18.08
C PHE A 26 -9.89 -6.03 -18.09
N GLY A 27 -9.44 -7.26 -18.36
CA GLY A 27 -8.04 -7.64 -18.55
C GLY A 27 -7.77 -8.12 -19.98
N THR A 28 -6.48 -8.17 -20.33
CA THR A 28 -5.98 -8.75 -21.58
C THR A 28 -4.89 -9.76 -21.27
N ILE A 29 -5.06 -10.99 -21.76
CA ILE A 29 -4.08 -12.06 -21.63
C ILE A 29 -3.32 -12.20 -22.95
N ASN A 30 -1.99 -12.12 -22.88
CA ASN A 30 -1.11 -12.40 -24.01
C ASN A 30 -0.35 -13.70 -23.74
N LEU A 31 -0.30 -14.59 -24.73
CA LEU A 31 0.37 -15.88 -24.65
C LEU A 31 1.20 -16.10 -25.92
N SER A 32 2.33 -16.77 -25.76
CA SER A 32 3.07 -17.36 -26.87
C SER A 32 3.77 -18.63 -26.42
N GLY A 33 4.11 -19.47 -27.39
CA GLY A 33 4.93 -20.63 -27.10
C GLY A 33 5.18 -21.49 -28.32
N THR A 34 5.37 -22.76 -28.05
CA THR A 34 5.70 -23.77 -29.06
C THR A 34 4.67 -24.89 -29.05
N TRP A 35 4.71 -25.75 -30.06
CA TRP A 35 3.91 -26.95 -30.10
C TRP A 35 4.66 -28.10 -30.77
N SER A 36 4.20 -29.31 -30.54
CA SER A 36 4.75 -30.49 -31.20
C SER A 36 3.71 -31.60 -31.31
N SER A 37 3.85 -32.44 -32.33
CA SER A 37 2.97 -33.60 -32.55
C SER A 37 3.74 -34.90 -32.33
N LEU A 38 3.02 -35.96 -31.93
CA LEU A 38 3.55 -37.33 -31.90
C LEU A 38 3.61 -37.99 -33.28
N THR A 39 2.98 -37.37 -34.27
CA THR A 39 2.87 -37.88 -35.64
C THR A 39 3.47 -36.87 -36.61
N ASP A 40 3.98 -37.36 -37.75
CA ASP A 40 4.49 -36.53 -38.85
C ASP A 40 3.31 -35.85 -39.56
N VAL A 41 2.69 -34.88 -38.89
CA VAL A 41 1.59 -34.08 -39.42
C VAL A 41 2.18 -32.92 -40.21
N ILE A 42 1.56 -32.61 -41.35
CA ILE A 42 1.90 -31.43 -42.14
C ILE A 42 1.48 -30.20 -41.34
N ALA A 43 2.43 -29.29 -41.06
CA ALA A 43 2.21 -28.09 -40.24
C ALA A 43 0.98 -27.27 -40.67
N ASP A 44 0.63 -27.28 -41.96
CA ASP A 44 -0.51 -26.54 -42.53
C ASP A 44 -1.89 -26.99 -42.02
N GLN A 45 -2.02 -28.20 -41.47
CA GLN A 45 -3.28 -28.71 -40.92
C GLN A 45 -3.39 -28.51 -39.41
N ALA A 46 -2.27 -28.27 -38.73
CA ALA A 46 -2.20 -28.10 -37.30
C ALA A 46 -2.63 -26.68 -36.90
N CYS A 47 -3.55 -26.58 -35.94
CA CYS A 47 -4.03 -25.32 -35.40
C CYS A 47 -4.06 -25.37 -33.88
N ILE A 48 -3.59 -24.31 -33.24
CA ILE A 48 -3.66 -24.16 -31.80
C ILE A 48 -4.89 -23.36 -31.43
N TYR A 49 -5.54 -23.78 -30.36
CA TYR A 49 -6.65 -23.08 -29.77
C TYR A 49 -6.36 -22.77 -28.31
N ALA A 50 -6.81 -21.60 -27.87
CA ALA A 50 -6.78 -21.20 -26.47
C ALA A 50 -8.17 -20.74 -26.03
N ARG A 51 -8.49 -20.95 -24.75
CA ARG A 51 -9.71 -20.43 -24.13
C ARG A 51 -9.44 -19.98 -22.70
N VAL A 52 -10.39 -19.24 -22.14
CA VAL A 52 -10.41 -18.86 -20.72
C VAL A 52 -11.71 -19.35 -20.12
N VAL A 53 -11.63 -20.12 -19.03
CA VAL A 53 -12.79 -20.66 -18.31
C VAL A 53 -12.79 -20.19 -16.87
N LYS A 54 -13.96 -20.16 -16.24
CA LYS A 54 -14.05 -20.00 -14.78
C LYS A 54 -13.75 -21.32 -14.09
N GLU A 55 -12.95 -21.26 -13.02
CA GLU A 55 -12.56 -22.47 -12.28
C GLU A 55 -13.68 -23.02 -11.39
N ASP A 56 -14.72 -22.22 -11.11
CA ASP A 56 -15.94 -22.66 -10.43
C ASP A 56 -16.84 -23.58 -11.28
N GLY A 57 -16.48 -23.81 -12.56
CA GLY A 57 -17.23 -24.65 -13.48
C GLY A 57 -18.41 -23.98 -14.16
N SER A 58 -18.66 -22.68 -13.92
CA SER A 58 -19.80 -21.96 -14.51
C SER A 58 -19.65 -21.63 -16.00
N GLY A 59 -18.55 -22.05 -16.63
CA GLY A 59 -18.40 -22.09 -18.09
C GLY A 59 -17.23 -21.28 -18.64
N ALA A 60 -17.22 -21.13 -19.97
CA ALA A 60 -16.20 -20.37 -20.69
C ALA A 60 -16.46 -18.86 -20.58
N VAL A 61 -15.40 -18.10 -20.33
CA VAL A 61 -15.35 -16.64 -20.40
C VAL A 61 -14.98 -16.21 -21.81
N ILE A 62 -13.93 -16.83 -22.34
CA ILE A 62 -13.50 -16.73 -23.73
C ILE A 62 -13.65 -18.14 -24.30
N PRO A 63 -14.41 -18.34 -25.40
CA PRO A 63 -14.52 -19.66 -26.03
C PRO A 63 -13.19 -20.07 -26.67
N TRP A 64 -13.11 -21.28 -27.20
CA TRP A 64 -11.96 -21.69 -28.00
C TRP A 64 -11.75 -20.72 -29.17
N MET A 65 -10.61 -20.04 -29.17
CA MET A 65 -10.19 -19.14 -30.24
C MET A 65 -8.93 -19.69 -30.89
N ARG A 66 -8.86 -19.62 -32.22
CA ARG A 66 -7.68 -20.02 -32.99
C ARG A 66 -6.54 -19.05 -32.72
N CYS A 67 -5.38 -19.58 -32.34
CA CYS A 67 -4.16 -18.81 -32.15
C CYS A 67 -3.50 -18.48 -33.49
N ALA A 68 -2.69 -17.42 -33.52
CA ALA A 68 -1.84 -17.11 -34.66
C ALA A 68 -0.65 -18.08 -34.68
N MET A 69 -0.47 -18.79 -35.79
CA MET A 69 0.67 -19.67 -36.02
C MET A 69 1.85 -18.84 -36.54
N GLY A 70 3.05 -19.08 -36.01
CA GLY A 70 4.29 -18.46 -36.46
C GLY A 70 5.15 -19.41 -37.30
N ASP A 71 6.42 -19.06 -37.49
CA ASP A 71 7.39 -19.90 -38.19
C ASP A 71 7.69 -21.18 -37.38
N ALA A 72 8.03 -22.25 -38.11
CA ALA A 72 8.32 -23.58 -37.58
C ALA A 72 7.20 -24.16 -36.72
N ASP A 73 7.35 -24.07 -35.39
CA ASP A 73 6.49 -24.68 -34.38
C ASP A 73 6.03 -23.67 -33.31
N THR A 74 5.98 -22.38 -33.66
CA THR A 74 5.64 -21.30 -32.73
C THR A 74 4.19 -20.82 -32.87
N TRP A 75 3.67 -20.19 -31.81
CA TRP A 75 2.33 -19.61 -31.80
C TRP A 75 2.19 -18.43 -30.84
N SER A 76 1.17 -17.60 -31.08
CA SER A 76 0.82 -16.49 -30.20
C SER A 76 -0.69 -16.21 -30.16
N MET A 77 -1.15 -15.57 -29.09
CA MET A 77 -2.55 -15.18 -28.89
C MET A 77 -2.67 -13.96 -27.98
N SER A 78 -3.63 -13.08 -28.29
CA SER A 78 -4.07 -12.01 -27.41
C SER A 78 -5.58 -12.13 -27.17
N MET A 79 -5.97 -12.41 -25.94
CA MET A 79 -7.37 -12.53 -25.51
C MET A 79 -7.74 -11.28 -24.72
N LYS A 80 -8.66 -10.49 -25.25
CA LYS A 80 -9.14 -9.24 -24.63
C LYS A 80 -10.53 -9.43 -24.03
N GLY A 81 -10.91 -8.53 -23.13
CA GLY A 81 -12.28 -8.49 -22.59
C GLY A 81 -12.55 -9.54 -21.52
N ILE A 82 -11.51 -10.04 -20.84
CA ILE A 82 -11.72 -10.90 -19.66
C ILE A 82 -12.22 -10.01 -18.51
N PRO A 83 -13.43 -10.23 -17.98
CA PRO A 83 -13.98 -9.35 -16.95
C PRO A 83 -13.16 -9.45 -15.65
N THR A 84 -13.24 -8.39 -14.85
CA THR A 84 -12.72 -8.37 -13.47
C THR A 84 -13.39 -9.48 -12.66
N GLY A 85 -12.59 -10.19 -11.89
CA GLY A 85 -13.00 -11.37 -11.14
C GLY A 85 -12.07 -12.56 -11.40
N GLY A 86 -12.62 -13.75 -11.16
CA GLY A 86 -11.88 -14.99 -11.17
C GLY A 86 -12.39 -15.92 -10.04
N LEU A 87 -11.77 -17.07 -9.83
CA LEU A 87 -10.55 -17.51 -10.52
C LEU A 87 -10.82 -18.07 -11.91
N TYR A 88 -9.90 -17.79 -12.83
CA TYR A 88 -9.90 -18.24 -14.21
C TYR A 88 -8.80 -19.26 -14.46
N ARG A 89 -9.02 -20.11 -15.45
CA ARG A 89 -8.04 -21.02 -16.02
C ARG A 89 -7.89 -20.76 -17.51
N ILE A 90 -6.65 -20.68 -17.97
CA ILE A 90 -6.30 -20.74 -19.40
C ILE A 90 -6.16 -22.21 -19.76
N GLU A 91 -6.75 -22.59 -20.89
CA GLU A 91 -6.57 -23.91 -21.48
C GLU A 91 -6.11 -23.76 -22.92
N THR A 92 -5.13 -24.58 -23.32
CA THR A 92 -4.66 -24.66 -24.70
C THR A 92 -4.81 -26.08 -25.24
N CYS A 93 -5.01 -26.20 -26.55
CA CYS A 93 -5.00 -27.48 -27.23
C CYS A 93 -4.52 -27.36 -28.68
N LEU A 94 -4.06 -28.48 -29.22
CA LEU A 94 -3.57 -28.62 -30.58
C LEU A 94 -4.54 -29.51 -31.36
N ARG A 95 -5.15 -28.94 -32.38
CA ARG A 95 -6.00 -29.66 -33.32
C ARG A 95 -5.20 -29.98 -34.57
N LEU A 96 -5.12 -31.27 -34.94
CA LEU A 96 -4.29 -31.73 -36.06
C LEU A 96 -5.08 -31.81 -37.38
N ASP A 97 -6.41 -31.84 -37.31
CA ASP A 97 -7.34 -31.88 -38.43
C ASP A 97 -8.55 -31.00 -38.12
N GLU A 98 -9.02 -30.20 -39.08
CA GLU A 98 -10.21 -29.35 -38.91
C GLU A 98 -11.49 -30.13 -38.57
N GLN A 99 -11.59 -31.40 -38.98
CA GLN A 99 -12.73 -32.26 -38.67
C GLN A 99 -12.67 -32.88 -37.27
N GLN A 100 -11.53 -32.80 -36.59
CA GLN A 100 -11.35 -33.35 -35.24
C GLN A 100 -12.24 -32.58 -34.24
N PRO A 101 -13.08 -33.28 -33.45
CA PRO A 101 -13.80 -32.67 -32.34
C PRO A 101 -12.83 -32.04 -31.34
N MET A 102 -13.13 -30.82 -30.87
CA MET A 102 -12.23 -30.09 -29.96
C MET A 102 -11.99 -30.83 -28.64
N GLU A 103 -12.97 -31.61 -28.17
CA GLU A 103 -12.86 -32.42 -26.96
C GLU A 103 -11.84 -33.56 -27.08
N LEU A 104 -11.50 -33.95 -28.31
CA LEU A 104 -10.51 -34.98 -28.63
C LEU A 104 -9.21 -34.37 -29.15
N ALA A 105 -9.05 -33.04 -29.12
CA ALA A 105 -7.84 -32.35 -29.53
C ALA A 105 -6.64 -32.76 -28.66
N THR A 106 -5.45 -32.70 -29.22
CA THR A 106 -4.22 -32.98 -28.50
C THR A 106 -4.05 -31.95 -27.37
N ARG A 107 -3.59 -32.42 -26.21
CA ARG A 107 -3.41 -31.60 -25.01
C ARG A 107 -2.55 -30.36 -25.23
N GLY A 108 -2.68 -29.41 -24.31
CA GLY A 108 -1.78 -28.27 -24.17
C GLY A 108 -1.64 -27.87 -22.71
N ASP A 109 -0.71 -26.97 -22.45
CA ASP A 109 -0.51 -26.39 -21.12
C ASP A 109 -1.76 -25.64 -20.64
N MET A 110 -1.93 -25.64 -19.33
CA MET A 110 -2.98 -24.91 -18.62
C MET A 110 -2.36 -24.02 -17.56
N VAL A 111 -2.94 -22.82 -17.36
CA VAL A 111 -2.54 -21.89 -16.31
C VAL A 111 -3.73 -21.66 -15.39
N HIS A 112 -3.53 -21.90 -14.10
CA HIS A 112 -4.57 -21.98 -13.07
C HIS A 112 -4.59 -20.77 -12.15
N HIS A 113 -5.71 -20.56 -11.47
CA HIS A 113 -5.89 -19.59 -10.40
C HIS A 113 -5.62 -18.14 -10.80
N LEU A 114 -5.88 -17.80 -12.07
CA LEU A 114 -5.70 -16.45 -12.57
C LEU A 114 -6.84 -15.55 -12.11
N ALA A 115 -6.59 -14.26 -11.95
CA ALA A 115 -7.65 -13.30 -11.76
C ALA A 115 -7.37 -12.00 -12.50
N VAL A 116 -8.43 -11.27 -12.83
CA VAL A 116 -8.35 -9.89 -13.32
C VAL A 116 -8.81 -9.01 -12.17
N GLY A 117 -7.97 -8.08 -11.73
CA GLY A 117 -8.18 -7.34 -10.48
C GLY A 117 -7.29 -6.12 -10.37
N ASP A 118 -7.08 -5.63 -9.16
CA ASP A 118 -6.24 -4.47 -8.90
C ASP A 118 -4.92 -4.89 -8.25
N ILE A 119 -3.81 -4.42 -8.81
CA ILE A 119 -2.44 -4.67 -8.34
C ILE A 119 -1.95 -3.47 -7.53
N TRP A 120 -1.47 -3.72 -6.33
CA TRP A 120 -0.93 -2.71 -5.43
C TRP A 120 0.53 -2.97 -5.12
N VAL A 121 1.34 -1.91 -5.17
CA VAL A 121 2.77 -1.99 -4.84
C VAL A 121 2.96 -1.62 -3.38
N ILE A 122 3.73 -2.43 -2.66
CA ILE A 122 4.11 -2.17 -1.27
C ILE A 122 5.55 -1.65 -1.26
N GLY A 123 5.73 -0.40 -0.83
CA GLY A 123 7.02 0.25 -0.65
C GLY A 123 7.21 0.76 0.76
N GLY A 124 8.47 1.04 1.11
CA GLY A 124 8.86 1.64 2.37
C GLY A 124 9.79 0.75 3.18
N GLN A 125 9.66 0.77 4.51
CA GLN A 125 10.61 0.13 5.42
C GLN A 125 10.02 -1.04 6.23
N SER A 126 10.60 -1.37 7.39
CA SER A 126 10.28 -2.55 8.20
C SER A 126 8.79 -2.70 8.55
N ASN A 127 8.09 -1.60 8.84
CA ASN A 127 6.64 -1.64 9.07
C ASN A 127 5.83 -1.96 7.80
N ALA A 128 6.34 -1.66 6.60
CA ALA A 128 5.77 -2.08 5.32
C ALA A 128 6.16 -3.54 4.96
N THR A 129 7.42 -3.94 5.19
CA THR A 129 7.85 -5.34 5.07
C THR A 129 6.93 -6.26 5.88
N GLY A 130 6.56 -5.82 7.08
CA GLY A 130 5.79 -6.57 8.06
C GLY A 130 6.71 -7.16 9.12
N TYR A 131 7.05 -6.38 10.15
CA TYR A 131 7.84 -6.83 11.29
C TYR A 131 7.00 -7.26 12.49
N GLY A 132 5.67 -7.33 12.35
CA GLY A 132 4.77 -7.62 13.47
C GLY A 132 5.03 -9.01 14.06
N ARG A 133 5.25 -9.05 15.38
CA ARG A 133 5.49 -10.25 16.19
C ARG A 133 4.32 -10.54 17.11
N GLY A 134 3.92 -11.81 17.18
CA GLY A 134 2.82 -12.28 18.00
C GLY A 134 1.77 -13.02 17.18
N ALA A 135 0.73 -13.51 17.85
CA ALA A 135 -0.36 -14.23 17.21
C ALA A 135 -1.56 -13.31 16.97
N VAL A 136 -2.15 -13.39 15.78
CA VAL A 136 -3.46 -12.83 15.45
C VAL A 136 -4.09 -13.69 14.36
N TYR A 137 -5.41 -13.75 14.32
CA TYR A 137 -6.13 -14.47 13.27
C TYR A 137 -6.22 -13.61 12.01
N ASP A 138 -5.37 -13.89 11.03
CA ASP A 138 -5.37 -13.23 9.72
C ASP A 138 -5.04 -14.25 8.60
N PRO A 139 -5.98 -15.16 8.27
CA PRO A 139 -5.73 -16.24 7.32
C PRO A 139 -5.63 -15.74 5.87
N PRO A 140 -5.00 -16.51 4.96
CA PRO A 140 -5.04 -16.24 3.52
C PRO A 140 -6.46 -16.35 2.95
N GLU A 141 -6.69 -15.71 1.81
CA GLU A 141 -7.98 -15.69 1.13
C GLU A 141 -7.83 -15.80 -0.39
N MET A 142 -8.59 -16.69 -1.03
CA MET A 142 -8.59 -16.85 -2.48
C MET A 142 -8.94 -15.55 -3.19
N GLY A 143 -8.21 -15.20 -4.25
CA GLY A 143 -8.34 -13.92 -4.94
C GLY A 143 -7.56 -12.78 -4.28
N VAL A 144 -6.77 -13.05 -3.24
CA VAL A 144 -5.72 -12.16 -2.73
C VAL A 144 -4.37 -12.85 -2.91
N HIS A 145 -3.60 -12.40 -3.89
CA HIS A 145 -2.35 -13.05 -4.29
C HIS A 145 -1.16 -12.10 -4.12
N LEU A 146 0.01 -12.68 -3.89
CA LEU A 146 1.27 -11.99 -3.65
C LEU A 146 2.29 -12.45 -4.70
N LEU A 147 2.95 -11.50 -5.36
CA LEU A 147 4.17 -11.81 -6.09
C LEU A 147 5.30 -11.94 -5.07
N ARG A 148 5.75 -13.19 -4.83
CA ARG A 148 6.82 -13.47 -3.87
C ARG A 148 8.18 -13.09 -4.45
N HIS A 149 9.16 -12.96 -3.55
CA HIS A 149 10.52 -12.58 -3.90
C HIS A 149 11.25 -13.59 -4.81
N ASN A 150 10.75 -14.82 -4.91
CA ASN A 150 11.21 -15.82 -5.88
C ASN A 150 10.68 -15.60 -7.32
N GLY A 151 9.98 -14.48 -7.56
CA GLY A 151 9.42 -14.11 -8.86
C GLY A 151 8.15 -14.87 -9.23
N LYS A 152 7.56 -15.62 -8.29
CA LYS A 152 6.33 -16.41 -8.51
C LYS A 152 5.15 -15.82 -7.77
N TRP A 153 4.01 -15.80 -8.47
CA TRP A 153 2.73 -15.52 -7.86
C TRP A 153 2.26 -16.69 -6.99
N ASP A 154 1.66 -16.36 -5.86
CA ASP A 154 1.13 -17.33 -4.91
C ASP A 154 -0.02 -16.73 -4.11
N LEU A 155 -0.77 -17.56 -3.39
CA LEU A 155 -1.75 -17.11 -2.42
C LEU A 155 -1.07 -16.23 -1.36
N ALA A 156 -1.61 -15.03 -1.10
CA ALA A 156 -1.00 -14.12 -0.14
C ALA A 156 -1.10 -14.67 1.29
N THR A 157 0.04 -14.94 1.91
CA THR A 157 0.17 -15.40 3.30
C THR A 157 1.25 -14.61 4.00
N HIS A 158 1.11 -14.39 5.31
CA HIS A 158 2.24 -13.93 6.12
C HIS A 158 3.36 -14.97 6.18
N PRO A 159 4.62 -14.54 6.30
CA PRO A 159 5.08 -13.16 6.11
C PRO A 159 5.27 -12.81 4.62
N PHE A 160 5.12 -11.53 4.27
CA PHE A 160 5.11 -11.08 2.86
C PHE A 160 6.51 -10.98 2.23
N ASN A 161 7.49 -10.48 2.98
CA ASN A 161 8.85 -10.22 2.48
C ASN A 161 9.82 -11.37 2.81
N GLU A 162 9.36 -12.61 2.60
CA GLU A 162 10.16 -13.80 2.86
C GLU A 162 11.14 -14.08 1.70
N SER A 163 12.34 -14.56 2.01
CA SER A 163 13.45 -14.65 1.06
C SER A 163 13.71 -16.05 0.47
N THR A 164 12.76 -16.98 0.64
CA THR A 164 12.87 -18.36 0.14
C THR A 164 13.00 -18.36 -1.38
N GLN A 165 14.14 -18.83 -1.89
CA GLN A 165 14.44 -18.85 -3.34
C GLN A 165 14.36 -17.47 -4.00
N SER A 166 14.64 -16.40 -3.24
CA SER A 166 14.57 -15.04 -3.79
C SER A 166 15.42 -14.90 -5.04
N VAL A 167 14.85 -14.28 -6.08
CA VAL A 167 15.55 -13.88 -7.30
C VAL A 167 16.00 -12.42 -7.24
N GLN A 168 15.56 -11.67 -6.22
CA GLN A 168 15.93 -10.28 -5.96
C GLN A 168 16.43 -10.12 -4.52
N MET A 169 17.73 -9.92 -4.36
CA MET A 169 18.34 -9.81 -3.03
C MET A 169 18.43 -8.37 -2.51
N LEU A 170 18.15 -7.36 -3.33
CA LEU A 170 18.34 -5.95 -2.95
C LEU A 170 17.44 -5.53 -1.80
N ASN A 171 16.21 -6.05 -1.77
CA ASN A 171 15.21 -5.83 -0.73
C ASN A 171 15.02 -7.06 0.19
N GLY A 172 16.04 -7.93 0.28
CA GLY A 172 16.03 -9.09 1.17
C GLY A 172 16.26 -8.70 2.63
N GLU A 173 15.41 -9.18 3.53
CA GLU A 173 15.51 -8.89 4.97
C GLU A 173 16.64 -9.70 5.66
N PRO A 174 17.42 -9.07 6.56
CA PRO A 174 18.43 -9.78 7.35
C PRO A 174 17.84 -10.61 8.49
N VAL A 175 16.54 -10.45 8.77
CA VAL A 175 15.79 -11.16 9.81
C VAL A 175 14.50 -11.71 9.22
N ASN A 176 13.97 -12.80 9.79
CA ASN A 176 12.70 -13.33 9.35
C ASN A 176 11.60 -12.27 9.52
N PRO A 177 10.87 -11.89 8.46
CA PRO A 177 9.71 -11.00 8.59
C PRO A 177 8.58 -11.66 9.40
N GLY A 178 7.52 -10.89 9.62
CA GLY A 178 6.34 -11.26 10.41
C GLY A 178 5.05 -10.75 9.77
N HIS A 179 4.09 -10.37 10.61
CA HIS A 179 2.78 -9.91 10.16
C HIS A 179 2.88 -8.56 9.44
N SER A 180 2.12 -8.41 8.35
CA SER A 180 2.02 -7.20 7.51
C SER A 180 0.61 -6.59 7.54
N PRO A 181 0.42 -5.26 7.41
CA PRO A 181 -0.92 -4.67 7.32
C PRO A 181 -1.64 -5.00 6.00
N TYR A 182 -0.90 -5.42 4.97
CA TYR A 182 -1.41 -5.41 3.60
C TYR A 182 -2.29 -6.62 3.23
N LEU A 183 -2.24 -7.71 4.00
CA LEU A 183 -3.19 -8.81 3.84
C LEU A 183 -4.61 -8.38 4.24
N ALA A 184 -4.75 -7.75 5.41
CA ALA A 184 -6.02 -7.20 5.87
C ALA A 184 -6.56 -6.11 4.94
N PHE A 185 -5.67 -5.23 4.44
CA PHE A 185 -6.00 -4.25 3.40
C PHE A 185 -6.66 -4.93 2.18
N ALA A 186 -5.97 -5.90 1.58
CA ALA A 186 -6.40 -6.53 0.35
C ALA A 186 -7.70 -7.34 0.53
N LYS A 187 -7.85 -8.06 1.66
CA LYS A 187 -9.08 -8.79 1.97
C LYS A 187 -10.28 -7.87 2.13
N LEU A 188 -10.12 -6.72 2.81
CA LEU A 188 -11.22 -5.77 2.99
C LEU A 188 -11.63 -5.13 1.65
N ILE A 189 -10.68 -4.78 0.77
CA ILE A 189 -11.03 -4.28 -0.57
C ILE A 189 -11.79 -5.36 -1.35
N LYS A 190 -11.27 -6.59 -1.34
CA LYS A 190 -11.90 -7.70 -2.05
C LYS A 190 -13.32 -7.99 -1.53
N SER A 191 -13.53 -8.01 -0.22
CA SER A 191 -14.85 -8.29 0.36
C SER A 191 -15.88 -7.22 -0.02
N GLU A 192 -15.48 -5.95 -0.08
CA GLU A 192 -16.37 -4.82 -0.34
C GLU A 192 -16.63 -4.57 -1.83
N THR A 193 -15.73 -5.02 -2.71
CA THR A 193 -15.80 -4.72 -4.15
C THR A 193 -15.97 -5.97 -5.02
N GLY A 194 -15.69 -7.17 -4.50
CA GLY A 194 -15.57 -8.39 -5.28
C GLY A 194 -14.32 -8.45 -6.17
N THR A 195 -13.47 -7.42 -6.15
CA THR A 195 -12.28 -7.31 -7.01
C THR A 195 -11.12 -8.11 -6.42
N PRO A 196 -10.52 -9.05 -7.16
CA PRO A 196 -9.28 -9.72 -6.74
C PRO A 196 -8.14 -8.71 -6.57
N ILE A 197 -7.24 -8.97 -5.63
CA ILE A 197 -6.13 -8.08 -5.30
C ILE A 197 -4.79 -8.79 -5.47
N GLY A 198 -3.91 -8.16 -6.25
CA GLY A 198 -2.51 -8.55 -6.38
C GLY A 198 -1.62 -7.62 -5.57
N LEU A 199 -0.63 -8.18 -4.87
CA LEU A 199 0.30 -7.41 -4.04
C LEU A 199 1.73 -7.63 -4.56
N LEU A 200 2.47 -6.54 -4.73
CA LEU A 200 3.88 -6.56 -5.11
C LEU A 200 4.71 -6.08 -3.90
N GLN A 201 5.35 -7.00 -3.19
CA GLN A 201 6.17 -6.64 -2.03
C GLN A 201 7.55 -6.16 -2.52
N THR A 202 7.87 -4.90 -2.24
CA THR A 202 9.17 -4.30 -2.61
C THR A 202 9.90 -3.65 -1.43
N ALA A 203 9.25 -3.49 -0.27
CA ALA A 203 9.77 -2.80 0.90
C ALA A 203 11.08 -3.41 1.45
N LEU A 204 11.85 -2.62 2.19
CA LEU A 204 13.08 -3.08 2.86
C LEU A 204 13.27 -2.41 4.22
N GLY A 205 13.43 -3.21 5.27
CA GLY A 205 13.76 -2.81 6.63
C GLY A 205 14.90 -1.80 6.72
N GLY A 206 14.69 -0.73 7.49
CA GLY A 206 15.70 0.31 7.74
C GLY A 206 16.03 1.23 6.56
N SER A 207 15.41 1.05 5.39
CA SER A 207 15.72 1.88 4.22
C SER A 207 15.30 3.36 4.42
N PRO A 208 16.22 4.32 4.17
CA PRO A 208 15.89 5.74 4.13
C PRO A 208 15.26 6.12 2.77
N LEU A 209 14.63 7.29 2.72
CA LEU A 209 13.92 7.78 1.54
C LEU A 209 14.81 7.92 0.29
N GLU A 210 16.09 8.27 0.43
CA GLU A 210 17.04 8.42 -0.69
C GLU A 210 17.17 7.17 -1.56
N ARG A 211 16.98 5.98 -1.00
CA ARG A 211 17.03 4.71 -1.75
C ARG A 211 15.79 4.50 -2.63
N TRP A 212 14.72 5.19 -2.29
CA TRP A 212 13.44 5.16 -2.99
C TRP A 212 13.23 6.34 -3.93
N ASN A 213 14.13 7.32 -3.93
CA ASN A 213 14.07 8.46 -4.83
C ASN A 213 15.13 8.35 -5.94
N PRO A 214 14.77 8.26 -7.23
CA PRO A 214 15.73 8.16 -8.33
C PRO A 214 16.51 9.46 -8.57
N GLY A 215 16.07 10.59 -8.00
CA GLY A 215 16.87 11.82 -7.92
C GLY A 215 18.00 11.77 -6.87
N GLU A 216 18.08 10.69 -6.09
CA GLU A 216 19.08 10.45 -5.04
C GLU A 216 19.80 9.12 -5.30
N ILE A 217 19.77 8.15 -4.38
CA ILE A 217 20.38 6.83 -4.58
C ILE A 217 19.50 5.96 -5.50
N GLY A 218 18.21 5.87 -5.19
CA GLY A 218 17.17 5.28 -6.05
C GLY A 218 17.31 3.80 -6.42
N ASP A 219 18.11 3.01 -5.70
CA ASP A 219 18.32 1.60 -6.02
C ASP A 219 17.10 0.74 -5.72
N LEU A 220 16.41 0.98 -4.61
CA LEU A 220 15.13 0.32 -4.30
C LEU A 220 14.01 0.78 -5.24
N TYR A 221 14.03 2.05 -5.66
CA TYR A 221 13.13 2.56 -6.69
C TYR A 221 13.24 1.75 -7.98
N ARG A 222 14.46 1.58 -8.50
CA ARG A 222 14.70 0.83 -9.75
C ARG A 222 14.26 -0.62 -9.62
N ASN A 223 14.58 -1.27 -8.49
CA ASN A 223 14.13 -2.63 -8.21
C ASN A 223 12.59 -2.73 -8.17
N MET A 224 11.91 -1.77 -7.54
CA MET A 224 10.46 -1.71 -7.51
C MET A 224 9.87 -1.58 -8.93
N MET A 225 10.46 -0.72 -9.77
CA MET A 225 10.04 -0.61 -11.18
C MET A 225 10.23 -1.91 -11.96
N ASP A 226 11.34 -2.63 -11.75
CA ASP A 226 11.57 -3.94 -12.38
C ASP A 226 10.52 -4.98 -11.96
N VAL A 227 10.13 -4.99 -10.67
CA VAL A 227 9.04 -5.85 -10.16
C VAL A 227 7.71 -5.49 -10.83
N ILE A 228 7.39 -4.20 -10.94
CA ILE A 228 6.18 -3.73 -11.62
C ILE A 228 6.17 -4.16 -13.09
N GLN A 229 7.29 -4.01 -13.80
CA GLN A 229 7.40 -4.46 -15.19
C GLN A 229 7.22 -5.99 -15.31
N SER A 230 7.80 -6.77 -14.39
CA SER A 230 7.64 -8.23 -14.38
C SER A 230 6.20 -8.71 -14.16
N SER A 231 5.34 -7.85 -13.60
CA SER A 231 3.92 -8.12 -13.32
C SER A 231 2.95 -7.49 -14.34
N GLY A 232 3.47 -6.94 -15.44
CA GLY A 232 2.67 -6.38 -16.54
C GLY A 232 2.68 -4.86 -16.65
N GLY A 233 3.50 -4.18 -15.84
CA GLY A 233 3.83 -2.75 -16.00
C GLY A 233 2.75 -1.77 -15.56
N LYS A 234 1.58 -2.24 -15.11
CA LYS A 234 0.48 -1.39 -14.66
C LYS A 234 0.01 -1.80 -13.28
N VAL A 235 -0.30 -0.79 -12.46
CA VAL A 235 -0.75 -0.97 -11.07
C VAL A 235 -1.89 0.01 -10.77
N LYS A 236 -2.68 -0.32 -9.74
CA LYS A 236 -3.75 0.51 -9.22
C LYS A 236 -3.23 1.66 -8.37
N GLY A 237 -2.15 1.44 -7.60
CA GLY A 237 -1.60 2.44 -6.69
C GLY A 237 -0.47 1.93 -5.80
N MET A 238 0.05 2.85 -5.00
CA MET A 238 1.14 2.64 -4.04
C MET A 238 0.61 2.53 -2.61
N LEU A 239 1.13 1.56 -1.85
CA LEU A 239 1.02 1.43 -0.42
C LEU A 239 2.39 1.78 0.19
N TRP A 240 2.48 2.92 0.87
CA TRP A 240 3.76 3.48 1.33
C TRP A 240 3.82 3.61 2.85
N TYR A 241 4.79 2.98 3.49
CA TYR A 241 5.04 3.21 4.92
C TYR A 241 6.54 3.26 5.22
N GLN A 242 7.03 4.50 5.36
CA GLN A 242 8.44 4.84 5.58
C GLN A 242 8.55 6.16 6.33
N GLY A 243 9.70 6.39 6.95
CA GLY A 243 10.11 7.69 7.46
C GLY A 243 10.97 7.60 8.72
N CYS A 244 10.94 6.47 9.44
CA CYS A 244 11.64 6.36 10.71
C CYS A 244 13.17 6.50 10.54
N SER A 245 13.72 6.05 9.40
CA SER A 245 15.15 6.18 9.10
C SER A 245 15.56 7.59 8.65
N ASP A 246 14.61 8.50 8.44
CA ASP A 246 14.84 9.90 8.09
C ASP A 246 14.54 10.84 9.26
N CYS A 247 14.23 10.30 10.45
CA CYS A 247 13.99 11.07 11.68
C CYS A 247 15.31 11.55 12.33
N ASP A 248 16.17 12.20 11.56
CA ASP A 248 17.43 12.81 12.01
C ASP A 248 17.53 14.28 11.56
N THR A 249 18.54 14.98 12.07
CA THR A 249 18.71 16.42 11.86
C THR A 249 19.03 16.82 10.42
N LEU A 250 19.56 15.89 9.61
CA LEU A 250 19.89 16.11 8.21
C LEU A 250 18.67 15.85 7.31
N ASN A 251 17.96 14.74 7.53
CA ASN A 251 16.93 14.25 6.62
C ASN A 251 15.52 14.76 6.94
N ALA A 252 15.16 14.88 8.22
CA ALA A 252 13.80 15.26 8.64
C ALA A 252 13.34 16.62 8.06
N PRO A 253 14.19 17.67 7.96
CA PRO A 253 13.77 18.96 7.40
C PRO A 253 13.37 18.93 5.92
N THR A 254 13.86 17.95 5.14
CA THR A 254 13.68 17.88 3.68
C THR A 254 12.76 16.74 3.25
N TYR A 255 12.19 15.98 4.20
CA TYR A 255 11.40 14.80 3.91
C TYR A 255 10.23 15.07 2.95
N TYR A 256 9.51 16.18 3.13
CA TYR A 256 8.38 16.55 2.28
C TYR A 256 8.80 16.71 0.82
N ASP A 257 9.82 17.53 0.55
CA ASP A 257 10.27 17.82 -0.82
C ASP A 257 10.79 16.56 -1.53
N ARG A 258 11.51 15.71 -0.80
CA ARG A 258 12.04 14.43 -1.31
C ARG A 258 10.90 13.45 -1.59
N PHE A 259 9.91 13.37 -0.71
CA PHE A 259 8.75 12.52 -0.90
C PHE A 259 7.89 12.99 -2.08
N ALA A 260 7.67 14.29 -2.21
CA ALA A 260 6.97 14.89 -3.36
C ALA A 260 7.70 14.57 -4.68
N SER A 261 9.01 14.77 -4.71
CA SER A 261 9.86 14.43 -5.86
C SER A 261 9.75 12.93 -6.21
N MET A 262 9.76 12.04 -5.21
CA MET A 262 9.60 10.60 -5.44
C MET A 262 8.22 10.25 -6.02
N VAL A 263 7.14 10.88 -5.54
CA VAL A 263 5.79 10.70 -6.08
C VAL A 263 5.71 11.15 -7.53
N ASP A 264 6.33 12.27 -7.88
CA ASP A 264 6.39 12.77 -9.26
C ASP A 264 7.13 11.77 -10.19
N HIS A 265 8.22 11.17 -9.71
CA HIS A 265 8.92 10.12 -10.46
C HIS A 265 8.04 8.90 -10.67
N TRP A 266 7.33 8.41 -9.64
CA TRP A 266 6.39 7.29 -9.80
C TRP A 266 5.33 7.58 -10.87
N ARG A 267 4.70 8.75 -10.81
CA ARG A 267 3.67 9.16 -11.77
C ARG A 267 4.19 9.18 -13.19
N LYS A 268 5.38 9.76 -13.38
CA LYS A 268 6.04 9.85 -14.67
C LYS A 268 6.39 8.48 -15.24
N ASP A 269 7.09 7.64 -14.47
CA ASP A 269 7.61 6.36 -14.96
C ASP A 269 6.52 5.28 -15.07
N MET A 270 5.40 5.42 -14.34
CA MET A 270 4.21 4.58 -14.49
C MET A 270 3.17 5.15 -15.45
N GLU A 271 3.46 6.29 -16.10
CA GLU A 271 2.56 6.98 -17.02
C GLU A 271 1.14 7.20 -16.45
N ASN A 272 1.09 7.59 -15.18
CA ASN A 272 -0.15 7.80 -14.45
C ASN A 272 -0.05 9.04 -13.53
N ASP A 273 -0.40 10.20 -14.07
CA ASP A 273 -0.37 11.49 -13.35
C ASP A 273 -1.28 11.52 -12.11
N GLU A 274 -2.29 10.64 -12.05
CA GLU A 274 -3.24 10.53 -10.95
C GLU A 274 -2.97 9.26 -10.09
N LEU A 275 -1.76 8.67 -10.16
CA LEU A 275 -1.40 7.49 -9.39
C LEU A 275 -1.69 7.74 -7.90
N PRO A 276 -2.56 6.94 -7.27
CA PRO A 276 -2.89 7.11 -5.87
C PRO A 276 -1.80 6.52 -4.98
N VAL A 277 -1.50 7.25 -3.90
CA VAL A 277 -0.55 6.83 -2.87
C VAL A 277 -1.27 6.84 -1.53
N LEU A 278 -1.40 5.66 -0.93
CA LEU A 278 -1.92 5.50 0.43
C LEU A 278 -0.73 5.33 1.36
N THR A 279 -0.57 6.27 2.30
CA THR A 279 0.53 6.29 3.25
C THR A 279 0.07 6.29 4.71
N VAL A 280 1.01 6.03 5.62
CA VAL A 280 0.78 5.91 7.05
C VAL A 280 1.65 6.94 7.76
N GLN A 281 1.03 7.81 8.56
CA GLN A 281 1.79 8.72 9.43
C GLN A 281 2.54 7.89 10.48
N LEU A 282 3.82 8.19 10.74
CA LEU A 282 4.67 7.36 11.61
C LEU A 282 4.04 7.09 12.98
N ASN A 283 4.18 5.84 13.44
CA ASN A 283 3.79 5.46 14.80
C ASN A 283 4.81 5.99 15.80
N ARG A 284 4.62 5.69 17.08
CA ARG A 284 5.52 5.97 18.18
C ARG A 284 6.78 5.10 18.14
N TYR A 285 7.86 5.65 18.67
CA TYR A 285 9.14 4.98 18.91
C TYR A 285 9.49 5.03 20.40
N ALA A 286 9.20 3.94 21.12
CA ALA A 286 9.33 3.82 22.56
C ALA A 286 10.76 3.56 23.07
N GLY A 287 11.73 3.38 22.19
CA GLY A 287 13.12 3.06 22.54
C GLY A 287 14.03 4.29 22.71
N TYR A 288 13.43 5.47 22.80
CA TYR A 288 14.08 6.71 22.45
C TYR A 288 15.13 7.21 23.46
N ALA A 289 16.28 7.69 22.95
CA ALA A 289 17.46 8.14 23.71
C ALA A 289 18.02 9.52 23.30
N ASP A 290 17.42 10.26 22.35
CA ASP A 290 18.03 11.46 21.75
C ASP A 290 17.38 12.81 22.14
N GLY A 291 16.64 12.84 23.25
CA GLY A 291 16.06 14.06 23.85
C GLY A 291 15.13 14.88 22.94
N GLU A 292 15.07 16.19 23.14
CA GLU A 292 14.12 17.05 22.42
C GLU A 292 14.43 17.16 20.92
N GLU A 293 15.68 16.98 20.50
CA GLU A 293 16.07 17.17 19.10
C GLU A 293 15.46 16.11 18.17
N GLY A 294 15.50 14.83 18.53
CA GLY A 294 14.85 13.82 17.69
C GLY A 294 13.33 13.72 17.94
N ASN A 295 12.79 14.21 19.06
CA ASN A 295 11.34 14.50 19.16
C ASN A 295 10.92 15.47 18.04
N ARG A 296 11.69 16.55 17.85
CA ARG A 296 11.46 17.50 16.75
C ARG A 296 11.64 16.85 15.37
N CYS A 297 12.64 15.97 15.20
CA CYS A 297 12.83 15.27 13.92
C CYS A 297 11.65 14.33 13.60
N TRP A 298 11.13 13.62 14.59
CA TRP A 298 9.93 12.80 14.44
C TRP A 298 8.70 13.64 14.09
N GLY A 299 8.54 14.78 14.79
CA GLY A 299 7.50 15.77 14.52
C GLY A 299 7.56 16.31 13.08
N LYS A 300 8.75 16.66 12.59
CA LYS A 300 8.97 17.13 11.21
C LYS A 300 8.58 16.09 10.16
N VAL A 301 8.93 14.81 10.34
CA VAL A 301 8.56 13.75 9.39
C VAL A 301 7.05 13.49 9.43
N ARG A 302 6.42 13.44 10.61
CA ARG A 302 4.96 13.29 10.73
C ARG A 302 4.21 14.45 10.09
N GLU A 303 4.71 15.68 10.26
CA GLU A 303 4.16 16.86 9.60
C GLU A 303 4.33 16.79 8.10
N ALA A 304 5.50 16.39 7.59
CA ALA A 304 5.71 16.20 6.16
C ALA A 304 4.72 15.18 5.57
N GLN A 305 4.43 14.09 6.28
CA GLN A 305 3.43 13.10 5.86
C GLN A 305 1.99 13.67 5.88
N ARG A 306 1.67 14.54 6.84
CA ARG A 306 0.39 15.24 6.91
C ARG A 306 0.23 16.23 5.76
N LEU A 307 1.24 17.07 5.53
CA LEU A 307 1.27 18.05 4.45
C LEU A 307 1.26 17.39 3.06
N ALA A 308 1.95 16.25 2.89
CA ALA A 308 1.90 15.49 1.65
C ALA A 308 0.47 15.12 1.25
N ALA A 309 -0.35 14.65 2.21
CA ALA A 309 -1.76 14.33 1.93
C ALA A 309 -2.65 15.56 1.72
N MET A 310 -2.25 16.73 2.22
CA MET A 310 -2.99 17.98 2.01
C MET A 310 -2.65 18.67 0.68
N GLN A 311 -1.40 18.56 0.24
CA GLN A 311 -0.86 19.38 -0.85
C GLN A 311 -0.62 18.59 -2.14
N ILE A 312 -0.36 17.28 -2.04
CA ILE A 312 -0.14 16.42 -3.20
C ILE A 312 -1.45 15.70 -3.50
N LYS A 313 -2.02 15.97 -4.68
CA LYS A 313 -3.26 15.30 -5.14
C LYS A 313 -3.12 13.78 -5.04
N HIS A 314 -4.19 13.08 -4.69
CA HIS A 314 -4.25 11.62 -4.58
C HIS A 314 -3.19 10.96 -3.68
N VAL A 315 -2.59 11.72 -2.77
CA VAL A 315 -1.87 11.20 -1.62
C VAL A 315 -2.81 11.23 -0.43
N TYR A 316 -2.97 10.11 0.26
CA TYR A 316 -3.84 9.99 1.42
C TYR A 316 -3.04 9.40 2.57
N VAL A 317 -3.23 9.93 3.78
CA VAL A 317 -2.53 9.48 4.98
C VAL A 317 -3.50 8.92 6.01
N VAL A 318 -3.13 7.80 6.63
CA VAL A 318 -3.86 7.24 7.78
C VAL A 318 -3.01 7.36 9.05
N PRO A 319 -3.62 7.60 10.22
CA PRO A 319 -2.87 7.66 11.47
C PRO A 319 -2.44 6.27 11.93
N SER A 320 -1.36 6.21 12.71
CA SER A 320 -0.93 4.97 13.37
C SER A 320 -0.52 5.12 14.84
N LEU A 321 -0.56 6.32 15.43
CA LEU A 321 -0.10 6.60 16.81
C LEU A 321 -0.74 5.74 17.90
N ASP A 322 -2.00 5.35 17.71
CA ASP A 322 -2.75 4.49 18.62
C ASP A 322 -2.46 2.99 18.40
N SER A 323 -1.73 2.64 17.34
CA SER A 323 -1.43 1.24 17.01
C SER A 323 -0.48 0.64 18.06
N PRO A 324 -0.74 -0.57 18.56
CA PRO A 324 0.16 -1.29 19.46
C PRO A 324 1.45 -1.68 18.75
N LEU A 325 2.54 -1.77 19.51
CA LEU A 325 3.87 -2.15 19.02
C LEU A 325 4.23 -3.58 19.43
N SER A 326 5.05 -4.25 18.63
CA SER A 326 5.67 -5.55 18.95
C SER A 326 7.00 -5.41 19.69
N ASP A 327 7.69 -4.31 19.46
CA ASP A 327 8.93 -3.94 20.11
C ASP A 327 8.93 -2.41 20.31
N ILE A 328 10.10 -1.80 20.36
CA ILE A 328 10.22 -0.36 20.57
C ILE A 328 9.72 0.48 19.38
N ILE A 329 9.59 -0.04 18.16
CA ILE A 329 9.32 0.76 16.94
C ILE A 329 8.38 0.09 15.92
N HIS A 330 8.27 -1.24 15.93
CA HIS A 330 7.49 -1.98 14.94
C HIS A 330 6.06 -2.23 15.39
N ASN A 331 5.11 -2.06 14.47
CA ASN A 331 3.70 -2.33 14.73
C ASN A 331 3.47 -3.81 15.06
N SER A 332 2.60 -4.08 16.03
CA SER A 332 2.17 -5.44 16.33
C SER A 332 1.21 -5.98 15.28
N PRO A 333 0.97 -7.31 15.24
CA PRO A 333 -0.05 -7.88 14.36
C PRO A 333 -1.43 -7.21 14.52
N ALA A 334 -1.84 -6.88 15.75
CA ALA A 334 -3.07 -6.13 16.00
C ALA A 334 -3.02 -4.70 15.43
N GLY A 335 -1.88 -4.01 15.56
CA GLY A 335 -1.67 -2.69 14.95
C GLY A 335 -1.70 -2.75 13.43
N ASN A 336 -1.15 -3.79 12.84
CA ASN A 336 -1.19 -4.01 11.40
C ASN A 336 -2.61 -4.26 10.87
N LEU A 337 -3.48 -4.93 11.63
CA LEU A 337 -4.89 -5.04 11.25
C LEU A 337 -5.60 -3.68 11.26
N LEU A 338 -5.33 -2.83 12.26
CA LEU A 338 -5.87 -1.47 12.32
C LEU A 338 -5.42 -0.63 11.13
N ILE A 339 -4.11 -0.64 10.85
CA ILE A 339 -3.51 0.12 9.74
C ILE A 339 -4.04 -0.40 8.40
N GLY A 340 -4.06 -1.72 8.18
CA GLY A 340 -4.60 -2.33 6.96
C GLY A 340 -6.06 -1.96 6.72
N GLY A 341 -6.89 -2.00 7.75
CA GLY A 341 -8.30 -1.59 7.67
C GLY A 341 -8.48 -0.10 7.38
N ARG A 342 -7.62 0.78 7.92
CA ARG A 342 -7.64 2.22 7.63
C ARG A 342 -7.24 2.51 6.18
N LEU A 343 -6.15 1.91 5.72
CA LEU A 343 -5.71 2.03 4.32
C LEU A 343 -6.80 1.55 3.37
N ALA A 344 -7.48 0.44 3.69
CA ALA A 344 -8.55 -0.09 2.85
C ALA A 344 -9.78 0.83 2.87
N ARG A 345 -10.18 1.38 4.01
CA ARG A 345 -11.26 2.39 4.05
C ARG A 345 -10.93 3.63 3.22
N ALA A 346 -9.69 4.10 3.26
CA ALA A 346 -9.24 5.22 2.43
C ALA A 346 -9.34 4.88 0.93
N ALA A 347 -8.84 3.71 0.53
CA ALA A 347 -8.98 3.24 -0.86
C ALA A 347 -10.45 3.09 -1.28
N LEU A 348 -11.28 2.47 -0.44
CA LEU A 348 -12.70 2.24 -0.72
C LEU A 348 -13.46 3.54 -0.97
N ALA A 349 -13.23 4.56 -0.15
CA ALA A 349 -13.85 5.86 -0.32
C ALA A 349 -13.32 6.60 -1.55
N GLU A 350 -12.00 6.73 -1.67
CA GLU A 350 -11.38 7.63 -2.64
C GLU A 350 -11.26 7.02 -4.05
N LEU A 351 -11.22 5.69 -4.16
CA LEU A 351 -10.91 5.00 -5.43
C LEU A 351 -11.98 4.01 -5.89
N TYR A 352 -12.88 3.59 -4.99
CA TYR A 352 -13.97 2.66 -5.29
C TYR A 352 -15.37 3.26 -5.05
N GLY A 353 -15.46 4.54 -4.69
CA GLY A 353 -16.73 5.27 -4.55
C GLY A 353 -17.63 4.77 -3.42
N LYS A 354 -17.06 4.13 -2.40
CA LYS A 354 -17.82 3.64 -1.24
C LYS A 354 -18.03 4.76 -0.23
N LEU A 355 -19.22 4.81 0.37
CA LEU A 355 -19.53 5.76 1.43
C LEU A 355 -19.03 5.24 2.78
N VAL A 356 -17.73 5.38 3.04
CA VAL A 356 -17.09 4.99 4.29
C VAL A 356 -16.24 6.13 4.87
N SER A 357 -16.35 6.36 6.18
CA SER A 357 -15.48 7.32 6.87
C SER A 357 -14.05 6.80 6.90
N HIS A 358 -13.10 7.63 6.48
CA HIS A 358 -11.70 7.20 6.30
C HIS A 358 -10.66 8.27 6.64
N ARG A 359 -11.05 9.54 6.76
CA ARG A 359 -10.13 10.64 7.12
C ARG A 359 -10.08 10.80 8.64
N ALA A 360 -8.88 10.98 9.15
CA ALA A 360 -8.65 11.29 10.56
C ALA A 360 -8.77 12.80 10.81
N PRO A 361 -9.08 13.23 12.04
CA PRO A 361 -9.07 14.65 12.41
C PRO A 361 -7.73 15.29 12.03
N ASN A 362 -7.81 16.40 11.31
CA ASN A 362 -6.64 17.13 10.82
C ASN A 362 -6.73 18.58 11.25
N VAL A 363 -5.67 19.12 11.87
CA VAL A 363 -5.66 20.55 12.23
C VAL A 363 -5.52 21.40 10.97
N ILE A 364 -6.40 22.39 10.84
CA ILE A 364 -6.40 23.35 9.72
C ILE A 364 -6.07 24.77 10.16
N LYS A 365 -6.18 25.05 11.47
CA LYS A 365 -6.07 26.41 11.99
C LYS A 365 -5.59 26.41 13.45
N ALA A 366 -4.79 27.41 13.80
CA ALA A 366 -4.45 27.77 15.16
C ALA A 366 -4.53 29.30 15.30
N GLU A 367 -5.39 29.81 16.17
CA GLU A 367 -5.67 31.24 16.30
C GLU A 367 -5.65 31.70 17.75
N LEU A 368 -5.30 32.96 17.99
CA LEU A 368 -5.46 33.56 19.32
C LEU A 368 -6.94 33.54 19.75
N GLY A 369 -7.20 32.94 20.91
CA GLY A 369 -8.52 32.89 21.52
C GLY A 369 -8.79 34.04 22.50
N SER A 370 -9.95 33.97 23.16
CA SER A 370 -10.30 34.90 24.24
C SER A 370 -9.52 34.57 25.51
N ARG A 371 -9.16 35.59 26.29
CA ARG A 371 -8.50 35.36 27.59
C ARG A 371 -9.41 34.62 28.56
N THR A 372 -8.84 33.76 29.41
CA THR A 372 -9.58 33.11 30.50
C THR A 372 -10.03 34.11 31.56
N SER A 373 -10.87 33.67 32.50
CA SER A 373 -11.24 34.45 33.70
C SER A 373 -10.04 34.90 34.53
N GLU A 374 -8.98 34.08 34.58
CA GLU A 374 -7.72 34.42 35.26
C GLU A 374 -6.81 35.31 34.42
N GLY A 375 -7.22 35.69 33.20
CA GLY A 375 -6.45 36.54 32.29
C GLY A 375 -5.44 35.80 31.42
N ASN A 376 -5.39 34.47 31.45
CA ASN A 376 -4.46 33.67 30.66
C ASN A 376 -4.77 33.80 29.16
N GLN A 377 -3.72 33.87 28.33
CA GLN A 377 -3.87 33.84 26.88
C GLN A 377 -4.28 32.44 26.43
N THR A 378 -5.09 32.34 25.37
CA THR A 378 -5.52 31.05 24.82
C THR A 378 -5.23 30.97 23.33
N VAL A 379 -5.15 29.74 22.83
CA VAL A 379 -5.05 29.43 21.39
C VAL A 379 -6.14 28.43 21.06
N VAL A 380 -6.93 28.69 20.01
CA VAL A 380 -7.98 27.78 19.53
C VAL A 380 -7.47 27.04 18.30
N LEU A 381 -7.48 25.73 18.37
CA LEU A 381 -7.22 24.83 17.25
C LEU A 381 -8.53 24.42 16.59
N GLU A 382 -8.59 24.49 15.27
CA GLU A 382 -9.72 23.98 14.48
C GLU A 382 -9.30 22.75 13.69
N PHE A 383 -10.12 21.70 13.79
CA PHE A 383 -9.92 20.44 13.08
C PHE A 383 -10.98 20.25 12.00
N GLU A 384 -10.54 19.78 10.84
CA GLU A 384 -11.41 19.20 9.82
C GLU A 384 -11.48 17.67 9.97
N ASN A 385 -12.32 17.01 9.16
CA ASN A 385 -12.46 15.55 9.11
C ASN A 385 -12.89 14.90 10.44
N VAL A 386 -13.60 15.65 11.30
CA VAL A 386 -14.25 15.10 12.49
C VAL A 386 -15.61 14.54 12.10
N THR A 387 -15.80 13.22 12.22
CA THR A 387 -17.05 12.56 11.82
C THR A 387 -18.12 12.64 12.92
N GLY A 388 -17.71 12.44 14.17
CA GLY A 388 -18.57 12.61 15.34
C GLY A 388 -18.18 13.89 16.09
N GLU A 389 -17.49 13.72 17.20
CA GLU A 389 -16.90 14.79 18.01
C GLU A 389 -15.49 14.40 18.46
N LEU A 390 -14.67 15.41 18.75
CA LEU A 390 -13.38 15.19 19.39
C LEU A 390 -13.58 14.65 20.82
N PHE A 391 -12.78 13.65 21.19
CA PHE A 391 -12.84 13.01 22.50
C PHE A 391 -11.44 12.76 23.06
N ALA A 392 -11.25 13.21 24.30
CA ALA A 392 -9.99 13.07 25.03
C ALA A 392 -10.00 11.82 25.92
N ILE A 393 -9.04 10.93 25.73
CA ILE A 393 -8.75 9.84 26.67
C ILE A 393 -7.64 10.31 27.60
N GLY A 394 -7.91 10.41 28.89
CA GLY A 394 -6.95 10.94 29.88
C GLY A 394 -6.77 12.48 29.81
N PRO A 395 -7.86 13.27 29.89
CA PRO A 395 -7.77 14.73 29.85
C PRO A 395 -6.96 15.25 31.05
N GLY A 396 -5.75 15.73 30.79
CA GLY A 396 -4.81 16.18 31.83
C GLY A 396 -3.34 15.96 31.49
N GLU A 397 -3.04 15.16 30.47
CA GLU A 397 -1.69 14.95 29.95
C GLU A 397 -1.34 15.96 28.83
N SER A 398 -0.05 16.27 28.70
CA SER A 398 0.48 17.21 27.71
C SER A 398 0.44 16.61 26.30
N VAL A 399 -0.66 16.84 25.58
CA VAL A 399 -0.79 16.47 24.15
C VAL A 399 -0.19 17.53 23.22
N PHE A 400 -0.25 18.80 23.66
CA PHE A 400 0.13 19.96 22.87
C PHE A 400 1.33 20.68 23.49
N ALA A 401 2.11 21.34 22.63
CA ALA A 401 3.18 22.24 23.03
C ALA A 401 3.19 23.49 22.16
N ILE A 402 3.66 24.60 22.71
CA ILE A 402 3.88 25.85 21.99
C ILE A 402 5.39 26.12 21.90
N ASP A 403 5.84 26.63 20.76
CA ASP A 403 7.23 27.07 20.57
C ASP A 403 7.21 28.50 20.04
N ASP A 404 7.90 29.39 20.74
CA ASP A 404 7.97 30.83 20.47
C ASP A 404 9.38 31.37 20.81
N GLU A 405 9.57 32.69 20.88
CA GLU A 405 10.91 33.27 21.14
C GLU A 405 11.51 32.91 22.52
N LYS A 406 10.69 32.45 23.49
CA LYS A 406 11.19 31.93 24.78
C LYS A 406 11.47 30.42 24.74
N GLY A 407 11.17 29.76 23.63
CA GLY A 407 11.35 28.34 23.41
C GLY A 407 10.14 27.49 23.77
N LEU A 408 10.32 26.19 23.63
CA LEU A 408 9.28 25.18 23.77
C LEU A 408 8.69 25.12 25.18
N GLU A 409 7.37 25.09 25.26
CA GLU A 409 6.61 24.97 26.50
C GLU A 409 5.43 24.01 26.32
N ALA A 410 5.22 23.10 27.26
CA ALA A 410 4.13 22.13 27.22
C ALA A 410 2.80 22.77 27.66
N ILE A 411 1.69 22.36 27.03
CA ILE A 411 0.35 22.81 27.40
C ILE A 411 -0.33 21.78 28.31
N ALA A 412 -0.27 22.02 29.61
CA ALA A 412 -0.90 21.18 30.63
C ALA A 412 -2.42 21.35 30.74
N HIS A 413 -2.96 22.48 30.24
CA HIS A 413 -4.37 22.81 30.36
C HIS A 413 -4.97 23.11 28.98
N TRP A 414 -5.90 22.27 28.56
CA TRP A 414 -6.64 22.42 27.33
C TRP A 414 -8.04 21.80 27.49
N ARG A 415 -8.97 22.20 26.64
CA ARG A 415 -10.33 21.67 26.63
C ARG A 415 -10.91 21.61 25.23
N ILE A 416 -11.77 20.64 24.99
CA ILE A 416 -12.60 20.58 23.79
C ILE A 416 -13.75 21.56 24.01
N VAL A 417 -13.91 22.55 23.11
CA VAL A 417 -14.90 23.62 23.25
C VAL A 417 -16.14 23.41 22.38
N ASN A 418 -16.04 22.58 21.34
CA ASN A 418 -17.15 22.06 20.54
C ASN A 418 -16.70 20.80 19.80
N ASN A 419 -17.51 20.31 18.86
CA ASN A 419 -17.25 19.05 18.15
C ASN A 419 -15.89 18.98 17.47
N ASN A 420 -15.32 20.10 17.00
CA ASN A 420 -14.11 20.10 16.18
C ASN A 420 -13.04 21.13 16.61
N GLN A 421 -13.18 21.74 17.80
CA GLN A 421 -12.24 22.73 18.30
C GLN A 421 -11.67 22.39 19.67
N VAL A 422 -10.40 22.71 19.84
CA VAL A 422 -9.65 22.56 21.09
C VAL A 422 -9.10 23.92 21.50
N GLU A 423 -9.42 24.37 22.71
CA GLU A 423 -8.84 25.58 23.29
C GLU A 423 -7.68 25.19 24.22
N LEU A 424 -6.52 25.74 23.93
CA LEU A 424 -5.29 25.63 24.71
C LEU A 424 -5.19 26.84 25.65
N ILE A 425 -4.96 26.58 26.94
CA ILE A 425 -4.72 27.64 27.93
C ILE A 425 -3.21 27.75 28.10
N LEU A 426 -2.65 28.89 27.68
CA LEU A 426 -1.20 29.06 27.67
C LEU A 426 -0.69 29.33 29.09
N PRO A 427 0.42 28.67 29.50
CA PRO A 427 1.02 28.88 30.82
C PRO A 427 1.69 30.25 30.95
N ARG A 428 1.97 30.89 29.81
CA ARG A 428 2.55 32.24 29.70
C ARG A 428 2.08 32.91 28.40
N PRO A 429 2.14 34.26 28.31
CA PRO A 429 1.90 34.95 27.04
C PRO A 429 2.93 34.57 25.98
N ILE A 430 2.49 34.58 24.71
CA ILE A 430 3.33 34.40 23.52
C ILE A 430 4.30 35.56 23.38
N GLU A 431 5.56 35.25 23.05
CA GLU A 431 6.56 36.22 22.61
C GLU A 431 6.92 36.01 21.14
N GLY A 432 6.72 37.05 20.31
CA GLY A 432 7.05 37.03 18.89
C GLY A 432 6.16 36.12 18.05
N ASP A 433 6.75 35.54 17.01
CA ASP A 433 6.12 34.49 16.20
C ASP A 433 6.05 33.19 17.02
N ALA A 434 4.91 32.50 16.96
CA ALA A 434 4.70 31.25 17.67
C ALA A 434 4.05 30.18 16.79
N VAL A 435 4.37 28.94 17.12
CA VAL A 435 3.81 27.74 16.51
C VAL A 435 3.30 26.78 17.57
N VAL A 436 2.35 25.93 17.18
CA VAL A 436 1.80 24.87 18.02
C VAL A 436 2.13 23.50 17.42
N HIS A 437 2.38 22.55 18.33
CA HIS A 437 2.65 21.15 18.04
C HIS A 437 1.60 20.27 18.73
N GLY A 438 1.24 19.14 18.13
CA GLY A 438 0.31 18.17 18.69
C GLY A 438 0.82 16.75 18.50
N ALA A 439 1.03 16.02 19.60
CA ALA A 439 1.57 14.65 19.61
C ALA A 439 2.83 14.47 18.73
N TYR A 440 3.72 15.47 18.72
CA TYR A 440 4.87 15.51 17.81
C TYR A 440 6.04 14.63 18.27
N GLU A 441 6.15 14.37 19.57
CA GLU A 441 7.23 13.60 20.19
C GLU A 441 7.39 12.21 19.54
N ALA A 442 8.61 11.65 19.56
CA ALA A 442 8.86 10.31 19.04
C ALA A 442 7.95 9.27 19.73
N ASN A 443 7.76 9.41 21.04
CA ASN A 443 6.79 8.64 21.82
C ASN A 443 5.92 9.59 22.65
N PRO A 444 4.79 10.08 22.11
CA PRO A 444 3.93 11.01 22.82
C PRO A 444 3.50 10.43 24.16
N THR A 445 3.70 11.22 25.22
CA THR A 445 3.37 10.81 26.59
C THR A 445 1.87 10.63 26.80
N ALA A 446 1.07 11.40 26.05
CA ALA A 446 -0.37 11.40 26.10
C ALA A 446 -1.01 10.66 24.92
N PHE A 447 -2.19 10.08 25.15
CA PHE A 447 -3.02 9.58 24.05
C PHE A 447 -3.53 10.76 23.19
N PRO A 448 -3.35 10.72 21.85
CA PRO A 448 -3.93 11.74 20.99
C PRO A 448 -5.45 11.78 21.10
N ILE A 449 -6.03 12.96 20.84
CA ILE A 449 -7.48 13.13 20.76
C ILE A 449 -8.03 12.22 19.67
N LEU A 450 -9.14 11.55 19.97
CA LEU A 450 -9.85 10.68 19.02
C LEU A 450 -11.06 11.39 18.44
N ASP A 451 -11.52 10.94 17.28
CA ASP A 451 -12.87 11.20 16.79
C ASP A 451 -13.81 10.07 17.21
N THR A 452 -14.94 10.40 17.85
CA THR A 452 -15.93 9.39 18.29
C THR A 452 -16.64 8.70 17.11
N GLY A 453 -16.65 9.30 15.92
CA GLY A 453 -17.23 8.69 14.73
C GLY A 453 -16.35 7.57 14.17
N THR A 454 -15.08 7.87 13.90
CA THR A 454 -14.14 6.92 13.29
C THR A 454 -13.31 6.12 14.28
N HIS A 455 -13.24 6.57 15.54
CA HIS A 455 -12.30 6.10 16.57
C HIS A 455 -10.83 6.17 16.12
N MET A 456 -10.53 7.05 15.16
CA MET A 456 -9.16 7.34 14.77
C MET A 456 -8.59 8.49 15.60
N PRO A 457 -7.30 8.43 15.97
CA PRO A 457 -6.64 9.59 16.55
C PRO A 457 -6.47 10.68 15.51
N MET A 458 -6.39 11.93 15.96
CA MET A 458 -5.94 13.04 15.12
C MET A 458 -4.57 12.74 14.51
N LEU A 459 -4.33 13.30 13.32
CA LEU A 459 -2.97 13.33 12.78
C LEU A 459 -2.11 14.22 13.68
N ALA A 460 -0.93 13.73 14.05
CA ALA A 460 0.06 14.56 14.70
C ALA A 460 0.51 15.67 13.75
N PHE A 461 0.88 16.81 14.32
CA PHE A 461 1.30 17.98 13.57
C PHE A 461 2.43 18.69 14.28
N TYR A 462 3.27 19.38 13.52
CA TYR A 462 4.43 20.09 14.04
C TYR A 462 4.61 21.43 13.34
N GLY A 463 4.66 22.51 14.11
CA GLY A 463 4.99 23.83 13.57
C GLY A 463 3.82 24.56 12.92
N VAL A 464 2.58 24.30 13.37
CA VAL A 464 1.41 25.02 12.86
C VAL A 464 1.45 26.45 13.40
N LYS A 465 1.52 27.44 12.50
CA LYS A 465 1.61 28.85 12.88
C LYS A 465 0.34 29.32 13.60
N ILE A 466 0.53 30.03 14.70
CA ILE A 466 -0.54 30.74 15.41
C ILE A 466 -0.74 32.09 14.73
N ILE A 467 -1.97 32.37 14.29
CA ILE A 467 -2.34 33.62 13.60
C ILE A 467 -3.23 34.53 14.45
#